data_AF-A0A395LJF8-F1
#
_entry.id   AF-A0A395LJF8-F1
#
_cell.length_a   1.000
_cell.length_b   1.000
_cell.length_c   1.000
_cell.angle_alpha   90.00
_cell.angle_beta   90.00
_cell.angle_gamma   90.00
#
_symmetry.space_group_name_H-M   'P 1'
#
loop_
_entity.id
_entity.type
_entity.pdbx_description
1 polymer ?
#
loop_
_entity_poly.entity_id
_entity_poly.type
_entity_poly.pdbx_seq_one_letter_code
_entity_poly.pdbx_strand_id
1 'polypeptide(L)'
;MLRYLLTLGVAAILSLPVTVSAQALVRAKIDWEAEKPNKVHFQTPATGNSDFSDRTDHYYGEETFANRIYQVVDIVVRYADGTSIPFRVRGQVGSELFSFTVRKPSGSIACNISDVERLERRSRGHDHSELVSALQSAQAMLESRDSPCPQYLERRVAKSAFDANCNLAKRTTFFDISPQIRDRLLRIYEGHSGMLSIKRQIAACEKQVRGQVLAPTSVAMQSALSRGDLQEFFALDSQVSVLLEGSDWRSGAAVVDLSPGFFEDLREQAATMGEAVSPAMMEEGLYVPSFPDELDNAGQPEAGPGG
;
A
#
# COMPACT_ATOMS: atom_id res chain seq x y z
N MET A 1 -22.07 13.38 66.07
CA MET A 1 -22.79 13.56 64.80
C MET A 1 -21.77 13.78 63.69
N LEU A 2 -21.94 13.06 62.56
CA LEU A 2 -21.29 13.19 61.23
C LEU A 2 -19.75 13.08 61.19
N ARG A 3 -19.10 11.96 60.77
CA ARG A 3 -19.08 11.27 59.46
C ARG A 3 -18.88 12.22 58.26
N TYR A 4 -17.68 12.21 57.67
CA TYR A 4 -17.49 12.45 56.24
C TYR A 4 -16.49 11.44 55.65
N LEU A 5 -16.96 10.85 54.56
CA LEU A 5 -16.43 9.70 53.83
C LEU A 5 -15.18 10.05 53.01
N LEU A 6 -14.26 9.08 52.98
CA LEU A 6 -13.33 8.84 51.87
C LEU A 6 -14.12 8.54 50.58
N THR A 7 -13.82 9.25 49.50
CA THR A 7 -14.13 8.81 48.12
C THR A 7 -12.82 8.52 47.39
N LEU A 8 -12.43 7.24 47.43
CA LEU A 8 -11.48 6.63 46.51
C LEU A 8 -12.19 6.46 45.16
N GLY A 9 -11.97 7.39 44.24
CA GLY A 9 -12.35 7.24 42.83
C GLY A 9 -11.29 6.43 42.09
N VAL A 10 -11.46 5.11 42.01
CA VAL A 10 -10.69 4.27 41.08
C VAL A 10 -11.26 4.50 39.69
N ALA A 11 -10.57 5.33 38.89
CA ALA A 11 -10.83 5.41 37.46
C ALA A 11 -10.24 4.16 36.79
N ALA A 12 -11.09 3.16 36.55
CA ALA A 12 -10.78 2.07 35.65
C ALA A 12 -10.69 2.63 34.22
N ILE A 13 -9.47 2.90 33.76
CA ILE A 13 -9.19 3.17 32.35
C ILE A 13 -9.34 1.81 31.64
N LEU A 14 -10.53 1.55 31.11
CA LEU A 14 -10.74 0.51 30.11
C LEU A 14 -9.95 0.92 28.86
N SER A 15 -8.71 0.46 28.76
CA SER A 15 -7.95 0.48 27.52
C SER A 15 -8.68 -0.44 26.54
N LEU A 16 -9.53 0.14 25.70
CA LEU A 16 -10.05 -0.56 24.52
C LEU A 16 -8.85 -1.09 23.74
N PRO A 17 -8.88 -2.35 23.27
CA PRO A 17 -7.83 -2.86 22.41
C PRO A 17 -7.77 -1.95 21.19
N VAL A 18 -6.66 -1.22 21.04
CA VAL A 18 -6.38 -0.48 19.83
C VAL A 18 -6.26 -1.54 18.76
N THR A 19 -7.28 -1.66 17.91
CA THR A 19 -7.22 -2.51 16.73
C THR A 19 -6.14 -1.91 15.84
N VAL A 20 -4.93 -2.47 15.92
CA VAL A 20 -3.87 -2.20 14.95
C VAL A 20 -4.36 -2.80 13.63
N SER A 21 -5.03 -1.96 12.86
CA SER A 21 -5.53 -2.29 11.54
C SER A 21 -4.37 -2.22 10.55
N ALA A 22 -4.35 -3.12 9.59
CA ALA A 22 -3.47 -2.97 8.42
C ALA A 22 -3.74 -1.61 7.76
N GLN A 23 -2.70 -0.79 7.65
CA GLN A 23 -2.77 0.60 7.19
C GLN A 23 -1.85 0.79 5.99
N ALA A 24 -2.46 0.96 4.82
CA ALA A 24 -1.74 1.42 3.65
C ALA A 24 -1.46 2.92 3.81
N LEU A 25 -0.25 3.32 3.47
CA LEU A 25 0.23 4.69 3.60
C LEU A 25 0.83 5.16 2.28
N VAL A 26 0.57 6.41 1.93
CA VAL A 26 1.28 7.13 0.86
C VAL A 26 1.96 8.33 1.50
N ARG A 27 3.27 8.45 1.34
CA ARG A 27 4.06 9.61 1.74
C ARG A 27 4.90 10.06 0.56
N ALA A 28 4.65 11.27 0.07
CA ALA A 28 5.27 11.78 -1.14
C ALA A 28 5.89 13.15 -0.93
N LYS A 29 7.14 13.30 -1.38
CA LYS A 29 7.82 14.58 -1.55
C LYS A 29 7.94 14.91 -3.04
N ILE A 30 7.40 16.05 -3.46
CA ILE A 30 7.44 16.48 -4.85
C ILE A 30 8.34 17.71 -4.98
N ASP A 31 9.50 17.52 -5.62
CA ASP A 31 10.41 18.59 -6.00
C ASP A 31 10.09 19.07 -7.43
N TRP A 32 10.61 20.23 -7.83
CA TRP A 32 10.49 20.74 -9.21
C TRP A 32 11.81 21.31 -9.70
N GLU A 33 12.04 21.32 -11.02
CA GLU A 33 13.30 21.84 -11.57
C GLU A 33 13.25 23.31 -11.97
N ALA A 34 12.27 23.71 -12.77
CA ALA A 34 12.28 25.01 -13.46
C ALA A 34 11.09 25.89 -13.06
N GLU A 35 9.89 25.33 -13.07
CA GLU A 35 8.67 26.03 -12.72
C GLU A 35 8.02 25.31 -11.53
N LYS A 36 7.74 26.07 -10.47
CA LYS A 36 7.00 25.57 -9.30
C LYS A 36 5.55 25.26 -9.71
N PRO A 37 5.03 24.04 -9.46
CA PRO A 37 3.61 23.76 -9.59
C PRO A 37 2.78 24.71 -8.73
N ASN A 38 1.61 25.13 -9.19
CA ASN A 38 0.74 26.00 -8.38
C ASN A 38 0.02 25.23 -7.26
N LYS A 39 -0.20 23.93 -7.47
CA LYS A 39 -0.93 23.06 -6.56
C LYS A 39 -0.58 21.60 -6.80
N VAL A 40 -0.42 20.85 -5.72
CA VAL A 40 -0.32 19.39 -5.73
C VAL A 40 -1.36 18.85 -4.75
N HIS A 41 -2.09 17.81 -5.15
CA HIS A 41 -3.08 17.15 -4.30
C HIS A 41 -3.14 15.66 -4.61
N PHE A 42 -3.53 14.87 -3.62
CA PHE A 42 -4.06 13.54 -3.87
C PHE A 42 -5.47 13.68 -4.43
N GLN A 43 -5.78 12.83 -5.38
CA GLN A 43 -7.12 12.57 -5.88
C GLN A 43 -7.41 11.10 -5.62
N THR A 44 -8.25 10.82 -4.64
CA THR A 44 -8.68 9.46 -4.32
C THR A 44 -10.14 9.25 -4.68
N PRO A 45 -10.52 8.05 -5.15
CA PRO A 45 -11.94 7.75 -5.38
C PRO A 45 -12.80 7.77 -4.11
N ALA A 46 -12.20 7.57 -2.94
CA ALA A 46 -12.92 7.31 -1.69
C ALA A 46 -13.07 8.55 -0.79
N THR A 47 -12.03 9.39 -0.71
CA THR A 47 -11.95 10.55 0.20
C THR A 47 -11.99 11.89 -0.55
N GLY A 48 -11.96 11.87 -1.88
CA GLY A 48 -11.94 13.07 -2.71
C GLY A 48 -10.52 13.63 -2.86
N ASN A 49 -10.40 14.96 -2.92
CA ASN A 49 -9.12 15.63 -3.11
C ASN A 49 -8.55 16.11 -1.77
N SER A 50 -7.28 15.82 -1.50
CA SER A 50 -6.56 16.34 -0.34
C SER A 50 -5.26 17.04 -0.78
N ASP A 51 -5.04 18.25 -0.29
CA ASP A 51 -3.95 19.10 -0.77
C ASP A 51 -2.63 18.75 -0.07
N PHE A 52 -1.52 18.81 -0.82
CA PHE A 52 -0.19 18.70 -0.25
C PHE A 52 0.14 19.99 0.52
N SER A 53 0.93 19.85 1.58
CA SER A 53 1.55 20.98 2.26
C SER A 53 2.59 21.64 1.35
N ASP A 54 2.40 22.92 1.06
CA ASP A 54 3.35 23.75 0.32
C ASP A 54 4.54 24.14 1.21
N ARG A 55 5.76 23.78 0.79
CA ARG A 55 7.02 24.20 1.39
C ARG A 55 7.84 25.04 0.40
N THR A 56 8.88 25.69 0.91
CA THR A 56 9.70 26.64 0.13
C THR A 56 10.24 26.02 -1.16
N ASP A 57 10.64 24.75 -1.13
CA ASP A 57 11.37 24.05 -2.19
C ASP A 57 10.72 22.72 -2.62
N HIS A 58 9.63 22.32 -1.97
CA HIS A 58 8.91 21.08 -2.31
C HIS A 58 7.44 21.09 -1.86
N TYR A 59 6.66 20.13 -2.34
CA TYR A 59 5.37 19.77 -1.75
C TYR A 59 5.52 18.48 -0.95
N TYR A 60 4.85 18.40 0.21
CA TYR A 60 4.78 17.19 1.02
C TYR A 60 3.32 16.75 1.21
N GLY A 61 3.03 15.49 0.91
CA GLY A 61 1.70 14.92 1.06
C GLY A 61 1.76 13.58 1.79
N GLU A 62 0.78 13.36 2.66
CA GLU A 62 0.59 12.10 3.36
C GLU A 62 -0.88 11.70 3.38
N GLU A 63 -1.18 10.44 3.04
CA GLU A 63 -2.51 9.85 3.16
C GLU A 63 -2.45 8.43 3.72
N THR A 64 -3.35 8.14 4.66
CA THR A 64 -3.52 6.84 5.30
C THR A 64 -4.83 6.19 4.89
N PHE A 65 -4.81 4.89 4.64
CA PHE A 65 -5.98 4.09 4.30
C PHE A 65 -6.13 2.96 5.31
N ALA A 66 -7.01 3.19 6.29
CA ALA A 66 -7.31 2.20 7.32
C ALA A 66 -7.94 0.94 6.72
N ASN A 67 -7.60 -0.22 7.31
CA ASN A 67 -8.11 -1.53 6.92
C ASN A 67 -7.81 -1.89 5.46
N ARG A 68 -6.69 -1.43 4.93
CA ARG A 68 -6.24 -1.71 3.55
C ARG A 68 -4.76 -2.03 3.55
N ILE A 69 -4.35 -3.10 2.89
CA ILE A 69 -2.93 -3.37 2.62
C ILE A 69 -2.40 -2.62 1.41
N TYR A 70 -3.33 -2.16 0.56
CA TYR A 70 -3.05 -1.48 -0.70
C TYR A 70 -4.19 -0.52 -1.07
N GLN A 71 -3.84 0.65 -1.59
CA GLN A 71 -4.80 1.59 -2.16
C GLN A 71 -4.16 2.36 -3.32
N VAL A 72 -4.87 2.49 -4.44
CA VAL A 72 -4.41 3.34 -5.54
C VAL A 72 -4.94 4.76 -5.39
N VAL A 73 -4.09 5.75 -5.61
CA VAL A 73 -4.41 7.17 -5.62
C VAL A 73 -3.69 7.88 -6.75
N ASP A 74 -4.24 9.00 -7.22
CA ASP A 74 -3.57 9.85 -8.20
C ASP A 74 -2.97 11.07 -7.49
N ILE A 75 -1.67 11.33 -7.65
CA ILE A 75 -1.08 12.62 -7.29
C ILE A 75 -1.23 13.53 -8.50
N VAL A 76 -2.00 14.60 -8.38
CA VAL A 76 -2.26 15.53 -9.48
C VAL A 76 -1.48 16.81 -9.26
N VAL A 77 -0.50 17.02 -10.13
CA VAL A 77 0.35 18.21 -10.16
C VAL A 77 -0.23 19.21 -11.15
N ARG A 78 -0.59 20.40 -10.68
CA ARG A 78 -1.16 21.48 -11.50
C ARG A 78 -0.17 22.64 -11.64
N TYR A 79 -0.20 23.29 -12.80
CA TYR A 79 0.57 24.49 -13.11
C TYR A 79 -0.35 25.70 -13.33
N ALA A 80 0.23 26.89 -13.29
CA ALA A 80 -0.52 28.15 -13.37
C ALA A 80 -1.28 28.34 -14.71
N ASP A 81 -0.80 27.72 -15.79
CA ASP A 81 -1.43 27.78 -17.12
C ASP A 81 -2.57 26.78 -17.31
N GLY A 82 -2.93 26.03 -16.26
CA GLY A 82 -3.99 25.02 -16.29
C GLY A 82 -3.49 23.62 -16.65
N THR A 83 -2.21 23.44 -17.01
CA THR A 83 -1.61 22.12 -17.24
C THR A 83 -1.73 21.28 -15.97
N SER A 84 -2.23 20.05 -16.12
CA SER A 84 -2.45 19.11 -15.03
C SER A 84 -1.87 17.74 -15.37
N ILE A 85 -1.03 17.21 -14.50
CA ILE A 85 -0.29 15.96 -14.73
C ILE A 85 -0.64 14.98 -13.61
N PRO A 86 -1.42 13.93 -13.90
CA PRO A 86 -1.73 12.89 -12.93
C PRO A 86 -0.60 11.85 -12.87
N PHE A 87 -0.17 11.52 -11.66
CA PHE A 87 0.74 10.41 -11.38
C PHE A 87 0.00 9.38 -10.55
N ARG A 88 -0.29 8.23 -11.18
CA ARG A 88 -0.90 7.07 -10.51
C ARG A 88 0.11 6.46 -9.55
N VAL A 89 -0.20 6.47 -8.25
CA VAL A 89 0.63 5.89 -7.19
C VAL A 89 -0.17 4.92 -6.33
N ARG A 90 0.53 4.09 -5.57
CA ARG A 90 -0.03 3.16 -4.61
C ARG A 90 0.41 3.51 -3.20
N GLY A 91 -0.56 3.51 -2.29
CA GLY A 91 -0.35 3.35 -0.87
C GLY A 91 -0.27 1.89 -0.53
N GLN A 92 0.60 1.57 0.41
CA GLN A 92 0.82 0.19 0.86
C GLN A 92 1.30 0.16 2.30
N VAL A 93 1.21 -1.01 2.93
CA VAL A 93 1.77 -1.23 4.27
C VAL A 93 3.28 -1.04 4.24
N GLY A 94 3.82 -0.39 5.28
CA GLY A 94 5.27 -0.15 5.39
C GLY A 94 5.83 0.80 4.33
N SER A 95 4.98 1.55 3.63
CA SER A 95 5.44 2.51 2.61
C SER A 95 6.32 3.59 3.23
N GLU A 96 7.50 3.81 2.66
CA GLU A 96 8.41 4.88 3.03
C GLU A 96 8.06 6.20 2.31
N LEU A 97 8.64 7.31 2.76
CA LEU A 97 8.59 8.56 2.02
C LEU A 97 9.31 8.37 0.68
N PHE A 98 8.59 8.52 -0.42
CA PHE A 98 9.21 8.57 -1.75
C PHE A 98 9.26 9.99 -2.27
N SER A 99 10.31 10.30 -3.02
CA SER A 99 10.51 11.60 -3.64
C SER A 99 10.59 11.46 -5.15
N PHE A 100 9.97 12.41 -5.87
CA PHE A 100 10.21 12.56 -7.29
C PHE A 100 10.17 14.02 -7.72
N THR A 101 10.96 14.32 -8.74
CA THR A 101 11.03 15.66 -9.31
C THR A 101 10.12 15.75 -10.52
N VAL A 102 9.27 16.77 -10.55
CA VAL A 102 8.41 17.07 -11.70
C VAL A 102 8.99 18.20 -12.52
N ARG A 103 8.80 18.09 -13.83
CA ARG A 103 9.10 19.15 -14.78
C ARG A 103 7.82 19.57 -15.46
N LYS A 104 7.61 20.88 -15.65
CA LYS A 104 6.53 21.32 -16.52
C LYS A 104 6.83 20.87 -17.94
N PRO A 105 5.93 20.09 -18.59
CA PRO A 105 6.12 19.73 -19.97
C PRO A 105 6.17 21.00 -20.81
N SER A 106 7.20 21.14 -21.66
CA SER A 106 7.25 22.30 -22.55
C SER A 106 6.16 22.16 -23.61
N GLY A 107 5.34 23.20 -23.77
CA GLY A 107 4.38 23.30 -24.87
C GLY A 107 5.04 23.30 -26.25
N SER A 108 6.36 23.51 -26.32
CA SER A 108 7.15 23.49 -27.55
C SER A 108 7.70 22.10 -27.92
N ILE A 109 7.37 21.03 -27.18
CA ILE A 109 7.83 19.67 -27.54
C ILE A 109 7.13 19.26 -28.84
N ALA A 110 7.89 19.27 -29.92
CA ALA A 110 7.42 18.80 -31.22
C ALA A 110 7.45 17.26 -31.27
N CYS A 111 6.44 16.66 -31.90
CA CYS A 111 6.41 15.22 -32.14
C CYS A 111 7.16 14.87 -33.43
N ASN A 112 8.50 14.95 -33.38
CA ASN A 112 9.38 14.58 -34.50
C ASN A 112 10.20 13.31 -34.18
N ILE A 113 10.81 12.72 -35.20
CA ILE A 113 11.55 11.45 -35.08
C ILE A 113 12.64 11.51 -34.01
N SER A 114 13.41 12.60 -33.96
CA SER A 114 14.55 12.72 -33.03
C SER A 114 14.12 12.75 -31.57
N ASP A 115 13.03 13.47 -31.28
CA ASP A 115 12.48 13.55 -29.92
C ASP A 115 11.78 12.25 -29.50
N VAL A 116 11.10 11.58 -30.42
CA VAL A 116 10.50 10.26 -30.18
C VAL A 116 11.59 9.20 -29.91
N GLU A 117 12.69 9.19 -30.67
CA GLU A 117 13.81 8.27 -30.42
C GLU A 117 14.51 8.55 -29.09
N ARG A 118 14.60 9.82 -28.67
CA ARG A 118 15.09 10.18 -27.33
C ARG A 118 14.15 9.68 -26.24
N LEU A 119 12.84 9.84 -26.44
CA LEU A 119 11.81 9.35 -25.54
C LEU A 119 11.84 7.83 -25.41
N GLU A 120 11.96 7.09 -26.51
CA GLU A 120 12.07 5.63 -26.52
C GLU A 120 13.29 5.10 -25.77
N ARG A 121 14.41 5.82 -25.82
CA ARG A 121 15.61 5.47 -25.04
C ARG A 121 15.36 5.68 -23.54
N ARG A 122 14.79 6.83 -23.16
CA ARG A 122 14.49 7.17 -21.75
C ARG A 122 13.43 6.26 -21.14
N SER A 123 12.39 5.87 -21.89
CA SER A 123 11.32 5.00 -21.40
C SER A 123 11.79 3.58 -21.05
N ARG A 124 12.91 3.15 -21.62
CA ARG A 124 13.58 1.88 -21.31
C ARG A 124 14.65 2.02 -20.23
N GLY A 125 14.86 3.24 -19.73
CA GLY A 125 15.83 3.55 -18.69
C GLY A 125 15.53 2.85 -17.36
N HIS A 126 16.50 2.96 -16.46
CA HIS A 126 16.43 2.39 -15.12
C HIS A 126 16.28 3.46 -14.03
N ASP A 127 16.60 4.71 -14.37
CA ASP A 127 16.52 5.85 -13.47
C ASP A 127 15.08 6.34 -13.33
N HIS A 128 14.66 6.56 -12.10
CA HIS A 128 13.30 6.99 -11.78
C HIS A 128 13.02 8.39 -12.35
N SER A 129 13.94 9.34 -12.20
CA SER A 129 13.76 10.72 -12.70
C SER A 129 13.66 10.74 -14.23
N GLU A 130 14.45 9.92 -14.92
CA GLU A 130 14.36 9.75 -16.37
C GLU A 130 13.00 9.18 -16.80
N LEU A 131 12.47 8.19 -16.09
CA LEU A 131 11.18 7.58 -16.41
C LEU A 131 10.01 8.54 -16.16
N VAL A 132 10.04 9.31 -15.06
CA VAL A 132 9.05 10.38 -14.80
C VAL A 132 9.13 11.44 -15.89
N SER A 133 10.34 11.90 -16.24
CA SER A 133 10.52 12.86 -17.33
C SER A 133 10.04 12.30 -18.67
N ALA A 134 10.25 11.01 -18.95
CA ALA A 134 9.74 10.35 -20.15
C ALA A 134 8.21 10.35 -20.19
N LEU A 135 7.54 10.06 -19.07
CA LEU A 135 6.08 10.12 -18.99
C LEU A 135 5.53 11.50 -19.27
N GLN A 136 6.08 12.52 -18.62
CA GLN A 136 5.67 13.91 -18.81
C GLN A 136 5.90 14.35 -20.26
N SER A 137 7.02 13.97 -20.87
CA SER A 137 7.33 14.29 -22.27
C SER A 137 6.38 13.60 -23.23
N ALA A 138 6.09 12.31 -23.01
CA ALA A 138 5.16 11.56 -23.83
C ALA A 138 3.73 12.12 -23.74
N GLN A 139 3.30 12.52 -22.54
CA GLN A 139 2.00 13.15 -22.35
C GLN A 139 1.92 14.48 -23.11
N ALA A 140 2.92 15.35 -22.98
CA ALA A 140 2.99 16.60 -23.76
C ALA A 140 2.91 16.36 -25.27
N MET A 141 3.68 15.40 -25.80
CA MET A 141 3.64 15.06 -27.23
C MET A 141 2.24 14.60 -27.67
N LEU A 142 1.58 13.78 -26.86
CA LEU A 142 0.26 13.22 -27.19
C LEU A 142 -0.90 14.22 -26.97
N GLU A 143 -0.71 15.23 -26.13
CA GLU A 143 -1.73 16.25 -25.83
C GLU A 143 -1.53 17.56 -26.60
N SER A 144 -0.39 17.72 -27.27
CA SER A 144 -0.07 18.91 -28.07
C SER A 144 -1.09 19.10 -29.20
N ARG A 145 -1.82 20.23 -29.12
CA ARG A 145 -2.75 20.67 -30.17
C ARG A 145 -2.03 21.44 -31.27
N ASP A 146 -0.97 22.17 -30.92
CA ASP A 146 -0.22 23.03 -31.83
C ASP A 146 0.72 22.23 -32.74
N SER A 147 1.14 21.04 -32.30
CA SER A 147 1.96 20.11 -33.09
C SER A 147 1.51 18.66 -32.86
N PRO A 148 0.35 18.23 -33.41
CA PRO A 148 -0.15 16.88 -33.23
C PRO A 148 0.83 15.82 -33.75
N CYS A 149 0.96 14.70 -33.03
CA CYS A 149 1.78 13.59 -33.47
C CYS A 149 1.25 12.97 -34.78
N PRO A 150 2.10 12.82 -35.81
CA PRO A 150 1.77 11.95 -36.94
C PRO A 150 1.44 10.54 -36.45
N GLN A 151 0.45 9.88 -37.06
CA GLN A 151 -0.08 8.59 -36.58
C GLN A 151 1.00 7.49 -36.41
N TYR A 152 2.04 7.50 -37.27
CA TYR A 152 3.15 6.54 -37.17
C TYR A 152 4.08 6.80 -35.96
N LEU A 153 4.17 8.05 -35.50
CA LEU A 153 4.89 8.44 -34.28
C LEU A 153 4.01 8.31 -33.05
N GLU A 154 2.71 8.56 -33.17
CA GLU A 154 1.76 8.48 -32.05
C GLU A 154 1.80 7.09 -31.37
N ARG A 155 1.87 6.01 -32.15
CA ARG A 155 2.07 4.64 -31.63
C ARG A 155 3.35 4.49 -30.82
N ARG A 156 4.46 5.06 -31.30
CA ARG A 156 5.78 5.00 -30.64
C ARG A 156 5.80 5.81 -29.34
N VAL A 157 5.18 6.98 -29.34
CA VAL A 157 5.05 7.84 -28.16
C VAL A 157 4.14 7.17 -27.12
N ALA A 158 2.97 6.66 -27.51
CA ALA A 158 2.06 5.96 -26.61
C ALA A 158 2.69 4.70 -26.03
N LYS A 159 3.42 3.93 -26.84
CA LYS A 159 4.18 2.78 -26.35
C LYS A 159 5.28 3.21 -25.38
N SER A 160 6.00 4.29 -25.66
CA SER A 160 7.02 4.81 -24.74
C SER A 160 6.43 5.30 -23.42
N ALA A 161 5.25 5.93 -23.44
CA ALA A 161 4.52 6.30 -22.23
C ALA A 161 4.17 5.06 -21.40
N PHE A 162 3.63 4.02 -22.04
CA PHE A 162 3.32 2.77 -21.36
C PHE A 162 4.58 2.08 -20.82
N ASP A 163 5.64 1.97 -21.61
CA ASP A 163 6.89 1.33 -21.19
C ASP A 163 7.50 2.06 -19.98
N ALA A 164 7.49 3.40 -19.97
CA ALA A 164 7.97 4.19 -18.85
C ALA A 164 7.12 3.99 -17.58
N ASN A 165 5.78 4.07 -17.69
CA ASN A 165 4.88 3.88 -16.56
C ASN A 165 4.93 2.45 -16.01
N CYS A 166 4.99 1.46 -16.90
CA CYS A 166 5.18 0.07 -16.55
C CYS A 166 6.52 -0.13 -15.82
N ASN A 167 7.62 0.44 -16.31
CA ASN A 167 8.91 0.35 -15.65
C ASN A 167 8.91 1.00 -14.26
N LEU A 168 8.29 2.18 -14.10
CA LEU A 168 8.09 2.77 -12.78
C LEU A 168 7.30 1.85 -11.85
N ALA A 169 6.14 1.35 -12.31
CA ALA A 169 5.25 0.54 -11.48
C ALA A 169 5.83 -0.83 -11.08
N LYS A 170 6.75 -1.39 -11.88
CA LYS A 170 7.42 -2.66 -11.55
C LYS A 170 8.62 -2.52 -10.62
N ARG A 171 9.31 -1.38 -10.69
CA ARG A 171 10.58 -1.16 -9.98
C ARG A 171 10.40 -0.46 -8.66
N THR A 172 9.34 0.32 -8.57
CA THR A 172 9.04 1.12 -7.39
C THR A 172 7.85 0.51 -6.68
N THR A 173 7.88 0.62 -5.36
CA THR A 173 6.77 0.26 -4.50
C THR A 173 5.67 1.32 -4.50
N PHE A 174 5.82 2.44 -5.22
CA PHE A 174 4.91 3.57 -5.11
C PHE A 174 4.23 3.99 -6.41
N PHE A 175 4.77 3.82 -7.63
CA PHE A 175 3.93 4.10 -8.83
C PHE A 175 3.02 2.93 -9.15
N ASP A 176 1.90 3.17 -9.84
CA ASP A 176 1.03 2.14 -10.40
C ASP A 176 0.76 2.40 -11.90
N ILE A 177 0.17 1.43 -12.60
CA ILE A 177 -0.18 1.56 -14.01
C ILE A 177 -1.36 2.53 -14.14
N SER A 178 -1.16 3.62 -14.87
CA SER A 178 -2.21 4.60 -15.17
C SER A 178 -3.21 4.00 -16.18
N PRO A 179 -4.52 3.92 -15.82
CA PRO A 179 -5.55 3.47 -16.75
C PRO A 179 -5.60 4.34 -18.02
N GLN A 180 -5.35 5.65 -17.88
CA GLN A 180 -5.36 6.58 -19.00
C GLN A 180 -4.28 6.24 -20.04
N ILE A 181 -3.06 5.91 -19.57
CA ILE A 181 -1.95 5.51 -20.45
C ILE A 181 -2.25 4.16 -21.11
N ARG A 182 -2.72 3.18 -20.32
CA ARG A 182 -3.11 1.85 -20.81
C ARG A 182 -4.20 1.94 -21.88
N ASP A 183 -5.29 2.62 -21.58
CA ASP A 183 -6.46 2.71 -22.45
C ASP A 183 -6.14 3.53 -23.71
N ARG A 184 -5.30 4.57 -23.59
CA ARG A 184 -4.81 5.33 -24.75
C ARG A 184 -3.97 4.45 -25.67
N LEU A 185 -3.04 3.65 -25.14
CA LEU A 185 -2.25 2.72 -25.94
C LEU A 185 -3.14 1.71 -26.66
N LEU A 186 -4.12 1.12 -25.97
CA LEU A 186 -5.06 0.17 -26.57
C LEU A 186 -5.86 0.80 -27.71
N ARG A 187 -6.40 2.01 -27.52
CA ARG A 187 -7.12 2.75 -28.59
C ARG A 187 -6.24 3.00 -29.80
N ILE A 188 -5.00 3.44 -29.59
CA ILE A 188 -4.05 3.74 -30.67
C ILE A 188 -3.66 2.48 -31.47
N TYR A 189 -3.71 1.30 -30.85
CA TYR A 189 -3.44 0.01 -31.50
C TYR A 189 -4.71 -0.70 -32.02
N GLU A 190 -5.88 -0.09 -31.90
CA GLU A 190 -7.13 -0.68 -32.38
C GLU A 190 -7.07 -0.92 -33.90
N GLY A 191 -7.44 -2.13 -34.32
CA GLY A 191 -7.33 -2.56 -35.72
C GLY A 191 -5.90 -2.81 -36.23
N HIS A 192 -4.86 -2.57 -35.43
CA HIS A 192 -3.47 -2.80 -35.82
C HIS A 192 -3.04 -4.25 -35.57
N SER A 193 -2.24 -4.83 -36.47
CA SER A 193 -1.74 -6.22 -36.36
C SER A 193 -0.99 -6.51 -35.06
N GLY A 194 -0.37 -5.50 -34.47
CA GLY A 194 0.35 -5.57 -33.19
C GLY A 194 -0.52 -5.63 -31.93
N MET A 195 -1.85 -5.46 -32.02
CA MET A 195 -2.75 -5.35 -30.86
C MET A 195 -2.63 -6.54 -29.88
N LEU A 196 -2.55 -7.78 -30.40
CA LEU A 196 -2.43 -8.96 -29.53
C LEU A 196 -1.14 -8.95 -28.70
N SER A 197 -0.03 -8.51 -29.29
CA SER A 197 1.25 -8.38 -28.59
C SER A 197 1.18 -7.30 -27.50
N ILE A 198 0.54 -6.17 -27.79
CA ILE A 198 0.34 -5.10 -26.81
C ILE A 198 -0.52 -5.56 -25.63
N LYS A 199 -1.65 -6.24 -25.88
CA LYS A 199 -2.49 -6.80 -24.80
C LYS A 199 -1.71 -7.76 -23.89
N ARG A 200 -0.85 -8.61 -24.46
CA ARG A 200 0.02 -9.51 -23.69
C ARG A 200 1.06 -8.75 -22.87
N GLN A 201 1.67 -7.71 -23.43
CA GLN A 201 2.62 -6.85 -22.70
C GLN A 201 1.96 -6.13 -21.53
N ILE A 202 0.75 -5.59 -21.73
CA ILE A 202 -0.05 -4.97 -20.66
C ILE A 202 -0.33 -5.98 -19.55
N ALA A 203 -0.89 -7.14 -19.90
CA ALA A 203 -1.23 -8.17 -18.91
C ALA A 203 0.01 -8.68 -18.16
N ALA A 204 1.14 -8.84 -18.84
CA ALA A 204 2.41 -9.20 -18.20
C ALA A 204 2.83 -8.12 -17.20
N CYS A 205 2.81 -6.85 -17.59
CA CYS A 205 3.15 -5.74 -16.70
C CYS A 205 2.24 -5.69 -15.47
N GLU A 206 0.92 -5.75 -15.66
CA GLU A 206 -0.06 -5.73 -14.58
C GLU A 206 0.16 -6.86 -13.57
N LYS A 207 0.54 -8.06 -14.04
CA LYS A 207 0.92 -9.17 -13.15
C LYS A 207 2.16 -8.85 -12.31
N GLN A 208 3.23 -8.34 -12.92
CA GLN A 208 4.45 -7.99 -12.18
C GLN A 208 4.18 -6.88 -11.14
N VAL A 209 3.38 -5.88 -11.52
CA VAL A 209 2.95 -4.77 -10.66
C VAL A 209 2.15 -5.26 -9.45
N ARG A 210 1.23 -6.23 -9.63
CA ARG A 210 0.49 -6.85 -8.52
C ARG A 210 1.42 -7.57 -7.54
N GLY A 211 2.45 -8.26 -8.03
CA GLY A 211 3.49 -8.86 -7.19
C GLY A 211 4.17 -7.84 -6.27
N GLN A 212 4.49 -6.65 -6.80
CA GLN A 212 5.10 -5.56 -6.03
C GLN A 212 4.23 -5.03 -4.88
N VAL A 213 2.92 -5.29 -4.89
CA VAL A 213 2.02 -4.96 -3.76
C VAL A 213 2.13 -6.00 -2.64
N LEU A 214 2.26 -7.28 -3.02
CA LEU A 214 2.26 -8.40 -2.07
C LEU A 214 3.60 -8.53 -1.33
N ALA A 215 4.72 -8.18 -1.95
CA ALA A 215 6.04 -8.28 -1.34
C ALA A 215 6.24 -7.42 -0.08
N PRO A 216 5.88 -6.13 -0.05
CA PRO A 216 5.94 -5.34 1.18
C PRO A 216 5.00 -5.86 2.26
N THR A 217 3.82 -6.36 1.86
CA THR A 217 2.83 -6.93 2.78
C THR A 217 3.34 -8.23 3.41
N SER A 218 4.02 -9.09 2.65
CA SER A 218 4.60 -10.33 3.20
C SER A 218 5.72 -10.06 4.20
N VAL A 219 6.55 -9.04 3.95
CA VAL A 219 7.56 -8.55 4.91
C VAL A 219 6.88 -8.05 6.19
N ALA A 220 5.79 -7.30 6.08
CA ALA A 220 5.02 -6.86 7.25
C ALA A 220 4.43 -8.04 8.04
N MET A 221 3.90 -9.07 7.36
CA MET A 221 3.39 -10.29 8.00
C MET A 221 4.50 -11.04 8.75
N GLN A 222 5.67 -11.25 8.14
CA GLN A 222 6.82 -11.86 8.80
C GLN A 222 7.27 -11.05 10.01
N SER A 223 7.28 -9.72 9.88
CA SER A 223 7.65 -8.81 10.97
C SER A 223 6.66 -8.90 12.14
N ALA A 224 5.35 -8.98 11.86
CA ALA A 224 4.32 -9.19 12.86
C ALA A 224 4.54 -10.51 13.62
N LEU A 225 4.80 -11.62 12.90
CA LEU A 225 5.14 -12.91 13.52
C LEU A 225 6.41 -12.82 14.39
N SER A 226 7.47 -12.18 13.91
CA SER A 226 8.72 -12.03 14.67
C SER A 226 8.55 -11.26 15.98
N ARG A 227 7.55 -10.36 16.05
CA ARG A 227 7.18 -9.61 17.25
C ARG A 227 6.14 -10.32 18.13
N GLY A 228 5.59 -11.46 17.68
CA GLY A 228 4.45 -12.11 18.32
C GLY A 228 3.13 -11.35 18.16
N ASP A 229 3.05 -10.39 17.24
CA ASP A 229 1.81 -9.64 16.97
C ASP A 229 0.89 -10.44 16.04
N LEU A 230 0.22 -11.43 16.62
CA LEU A 230 -0.72 -12.29 15.89
C LEU A 230 -1.94 -11.50 15.40
N GLN A 231 -2.33 -10.42 16.08
CA GLN A 231 -3.47 -9.60 15.68
C GLN A 231 -3.18 -8.86 14.37
N GLU A 232 -2.02 -8.19 14.27
CA GLU A 232 -1.56 -7.55 13.04
C GLU A 232 -1.41 -8.58 11.91
N PHE A 233 -0.83 -9.74 12.20
CA PHE A 233 -0.70 -10.83 11.24
C PHE A 233 -2.05 -11.25 10.63
N PHE A 234 -3.04 -11.58 11.45
CA PHE A 234 -4.35 -12.03 10.94
C PHE A 234 -5.11 -10.93 10.19
N ALA A 235 -4.93 -9.66 10.58
CA ALA A 235 -5.49 -8.53 9.85
C ALA A 235 -4.88 -8.37 8.44
N LEU A 236 -3.57 -8.61 8.29
CA LEU A 236 -2.88 -8.62 7.00
C LEU A 236 -3.27 -9.85 6.17
N ASP A 237 -3.27 -11.05 6.77
CA ASP A 237 -3.57 -12.31 6.09
C ASP A 237 -4.99 -12.34 5.50
N SER A 238 -5.97 -11.83 6.24
CA SER A 238 -7.35 -11.74 5.75
C SER A 238 -7.43 -10.97 4.43
N GLN A 239 -6.70 -9.85 4.31
CA GLN A 239 -6.70 -9.05 3.10
C GLN A 239 -5.89 -9.68 1.96
N VAL A 240 -4.73 -10.26 2.28
CA VAL A 240 -3.92 -10.99 1.31
C VAL A 240 -4.70 -12.15 0.72
N SER A 241 -5.42 -12.90 1.56
CA SER A 241 -6.24 -14.04 1.14
C SER A 241 -7.29 -13.63 0.11
N VAL A 242 -8.01 -12.53 0.37
CA VAL A 242 -8.99 -11.96 -0.58
C VAL A 242 -8.34 -11.58 -1.91
N LEU A 243 -7.15 -10.97 -1.90
CA LEU A 243 -6.44 -10.66 -3.15
C LEU A 243 -6.05 -11.93 -3.90
N LEU A 244 -5.53 -12.94 -3.19
CA LEU A 244 -5.07 -14.20 -3.76
C LEU A 244 -6.23 -15.07 -4.29
N GLU A 245 -7.50 -14.81 -3.96
CA GLU A 245 -8.62 -15.45 -4.67
C GLU A 245 -8.57 -15.16 -6.18
N GLY A 246 -8.05 -13.99 -6.59
CA GLY A 246 -7.84 -13.64 -7.98
C GLY A 246 -6.64 -14.37 -8.61
N SER A 247 -6.86 -15.08 -9.73
CA SER A 247 -5.80 -15.80 -10.47
C SER A 247 -4.63 -14.90 -10.89
N ASP A 248 -4.94 -13.65 -11.17
CA ASP A 248 -4.01 -12.61 -11.58
C ASP A 248 -3.09 -12.14 -10.46
N TRP A 249 -3.61 -12.06 -9.22
CA TRP A 249 -2.81 -11.74 -8.03
C TRP A 249 -1.93 -12.92 -7.62
N ARG A 250 -2.46 -14.15 -7.66
CA ARG A 250 -1.67 -15.37 -7.49
C ARG A 250 -0.50 -15.45 -8.47
N SER A 251 -0.78 -15.19 -9.75
CA SER A 251 0.28 -15.16 -10.77
C SER A 251 1.29 -14.03 -10.51
N GLY A 252 0.83 -12.88 -10.01
CA GLY A 252 1.71 -11.77 -9.65
C GLY A 252 2.60 -12.06 -8.44
N ALA A 253 2.07 -12.74 -7.42
CA ALA A 253 2.85 -13.21 -6.26
C ALA A 253 4.00 -14.12 -6.71
N ALA A 254 3.72 -15.08 -7.59
CA ALA A 254 4.73 -16.00 -8.10
C ALA A 254 5.87 -15.30 -8.89
N VAL A 255 5.61 -14.14 -9.50
CA VAL A 255 6.64 -13.37 -10.21
C VAL A 255 7.68 -12.77 -9.25
N VAL A 256 7.29 -12.51 -8.00
CA VAL A 256 8.16 -11.94 -6.97
C VAL A 256 8.56 -13.00 -5.92
N ASP A 257 8.62 -14.26 -6.36
CA ASP A 257 9.02 -15.42 -5.55
C ASP A 257 8.14 -15.68 -4.31
N LEU A 258 6.90 -15.17 -4.30
CA LEU A 258 5.89 -15.46 -3.29
C LEU A 258 4.96 -16.56 -3.82
N SER A 259 5.35 -17.81 -3.58
CA SER A 259 4.52 -18.97 -3.97
C SER A 259 3.22 -19.02 -3.14
N PRO A 260 2.20 -19.76 -3.58
CA PRO A 260 1.03 -20.03 -2.73
C PRO A 260 1.42 -20.66 -1.38
N GLY A 261 2.39 -21.59 -1.39
CA GLY A 261 2.90 -22.25 -0.18
C GLY A 261 3.55 -21.27 0.79
N PHE A 262 4.18 -20.20 0.31
CA PHE A 262 4.77 -19.18 1.19
C PHE A 262 3.76 -18.58 2.18
N PHE A 263 2.54 -18.25 1.70
CA PHE A 263 1.51 -17.70 2.60
C PHE A 263 0.88 -18.76 3.50
N GLU A 264 0.87 -20.03 3.07
CA GLU A 264 0.44 -21.16 3.90
C GLU A 264 1.44 -21.39 5.05
N ASP A 265 2.75 -21.37 4.76
CA ASP A 265 3.81 -21.51 5.77
C ASP A 265 3.72 -20.42 6.86
N LEU A 266 3.42 -19.18 6.46
CA LEU A 266 3.21 -18.08 7.41
C LEU A 266 1.99 -18.31 8.30
N ARG A 267 0.90 -18.86 7.75
CA ARG A 267 -0.31 -19.20 8.54
C ARG A 267 -0.04 -20.35 9.51
N GLU A 268 0.71 -21.35 9.09
CA GLU A 268 1.11 -22.46 9.97
C GLU A 268 1.99 -21.96 11.12
N GLN A 269 2.96 -21.09 10.85
CA GLN A 269 3.75 -20.43 11.89
C GLN A 269 2.87 -19.66 12.88
N ALA A 270 1.94 -18.84 12.38
CA ALA A 270 1.00 -18.10 13.23
C ALA A 270 0.15 -19.03 14.12
N ALA A 271 -0.32 -20.15 13.58
CA ALA A 271 -1.10 -21.14 14.31
C ALA A 271 -0.29 -21.77 15.46
N THR A 272 0.95 -22.21 15.18
CA THR A 272 1.84 -22.78 16.22
C THR A 272 2.15 -21.79 17.34
N MET A 273 2.33 -20.50 17.00
CA MET A 273 2.53 -19.44 17.99
C MET A 273 1.27 -19.19 18.83
N GLY A 274 0.08 -19.17 18.21
CA GLY A 274 -1.19 -19.03 18.92
C GLY A 274 -1.46 -20.19 19.88
N GLU A 275 -1.12 -21.41 19.47
CA GLU A 275 -1.21 -22.61 20.31
C GLU A 275 -0.19 -22.58 21.46
N ALA A 276 1.02 -22.04 21.28
CA ALA A 276 2.03 -21.93 22.33
C ALA A 276 1.71 -20.87 23.40
N VAL A 277 0.95 -19.82 23.04
CA VAL A 277 0.51 -18.76 23.98
C VAL A 277 -0.68 -19.22 24.85
N SER A 278 -1.49 -20.15 24.36
CA SER A 278 -2.68 -20.66 25.06
C SER A 278 -2.40 -21.46 26.36
N PRO A 279 -1.37 -22.33 26.46
CA PRO A 279 -1.00 -22.99 27.70
C PRO A 279 -0.24 -22.08 28.69
N ALA A 280 0.56 -21.11 28.21
CA ALA A 280 1.31 -20.22 29.09
C ALA A 280 0.40 -19.27 29.90
N MET A 281 -0.80 -18.95 29.40
CA MET A 281 -1.79 -18.18 30.15
C MET A 281 -2.62 -19.02 31.14
N MET A 282 -2.47 -20.35 31.15
CA MET A 282 -3.10 -21.22 32.16
C MET A 282 -2.16 -21.60 33.32
N GLU A 283 -0.89 -21.20 33.31
CA GLU A 283 0.05 -21.49 34.42
C GLU A 283 0.31 -20.33 35.41
N GLU A 284 -0.24 -19.13 35.21
CA GLU A 284 -0.15 -18.02 36.20
C GLU A 284 -1.44 -17.77 37.00
N GLY A 285 -2.35 -18.74 37.04
CA GLY A 285 -3.64 -18.57 37.71
C GLY A 285 -4.16 -19.81 38.42
N LEU A 286 -3.50 -20.25 39.49
CA LEU A 286 -4.11 -20.89 40.67
C LEU A 286 -3.03 -21.32 41.69
N TYR A 287 -2.51 -20.37 42.48
CA TYR A 287 -2.01 -20.71 43.82
C TYR A 287 -3.23 -20.76 44.74
N VAL A 288 -3.80 -21.95 44.93
CA VAL A 288 -4.69 -22.24 46.06
C VAL A 288 -3.80 -22.60 47.23
N PRO A 289 -3.76 -21.81 48.33
CA PRO A 289 -3.10 -22.26 49.54
C PRO A 289 -3.86 -23.46 50.07
N SER A 290 -3.19 -24.61 50.08
CA SER A 290 -3.63 -25.81 50.76
C SER A 290 -3.70 -25.51 52.26
N PHE A 291 -4.89 -25.54 52.84
CA PHE A 291 -5.03 -25.67 54.29
C PHE A 291 -4.76 -27.13 54.66
N PRO A 292 -3.88 -27.41 55.63
CA PRO A 292 -3.70 -28.78 56.10
C PRO A 292 -4.89 -29.18 56.99
N ASP A 293 -5.57 -30.25 56.60
CA ASP A 293 -6.37 -31.06 57.50
C ASP A 293 -5.44 -31.74 58.50
N GLU A 294 -5.63 -31.47 59.79
CA GLU A 294 -5.19 -32.38 60.85
C GLU A 294 -6.31 -32.57 61.89
N LEU A 295 -6.62 -33.85 62.06
CA LEU A 295 -7.59 -34.49 62.95
C LEU A 295 -7.22 -34.30 64.42
N ASP A 296 -8.18 -34.24 65.36
CA ASP A 296 -8.75 -35.43 66.01
C ASP A 296 -9.49 -35.10 67.33
N ASN A 297 -10.62 -35.81 67.49
CA ASN A 297 -11.27 -36.36 68.70
C ASN A 297 -10.93 -35.85 70.12
N ALA A 298 -12.00 -35.55 70.90
CA ALA A 298 -12.31 -36.27 72.15
C ALA A 298 -13.68 -35.85 72.76
N GLY A 299 -14.49 -36.84 73.13
CA GLY A 299 -15.26 -36.79 74.39
C GLY A 299 -16.79 -36.57 74.33
N GLN A 300 -17.54 -37.66 74.22
CA GLN A 300 -18.78 -37.88 75.01
C GLN A 300 -18.42 -38.00 76.52
N PRO A 301 -19.34 -37.94 77.53
CA PRO A 301 -20.76 -38.36 77.47
C PRO A 301 -21.79 -37.62 78.40
N GLU A 302 -23.04 -38.12 78.31
CA GLU A 302 -24.10 -38.24 79.35
C GLU A 302 -25.21 -37.19 79.60
N ALA A 303 -26.41 -37.80 79.68
CA ALA A 303 -27.56 -37.56 80.56
C ALA A 303 -28.60 -36.46 80.25
N GLY A 304 -29.85 -36.92 80.05
CA GLY A 304 -31.07 -36.13 80.31
C GLY A 304 -31.25 -35.84 81.82
N PRO A 305 -32.41 -35.29 82.31
CA PRO A 305 -33.77 -35.66 81.89
C PRO A 305 -34.77 -34.48 81.77
N GLY A 306 -35.97 -34.80 81.25
CA GLY A 306 -37.29 -34.41 81.80
C GLY A 306 -37.69 -32.93 81.89
N GLY A 307 -38.74 -32.58 81.13
CA GLY A 307 -39.52 -31.33 81.26
C GLY A 307 -40.43 -31.13 80.08
#